data_AF-A0A7V9R2N1-F1
#
_entry.id   AF-A0A7V9R2N1-F1
#
_cell.length_a   1.000
_cell.length_b   1.000
_cell.length_c   1.000
_cell.angle_alpha   90.00
_cell.angle_beta   90.00
_cell.angle_gamma   90.00
#
_symmetry.space_group_name_H-M   'P 1'
#
loop_
_entity.id
_entity.type
_entity.pdbx_description
1 polymer ?
#
loop_
_entity_poly.entity_id
_entity_poly.type
_entity_poly.pdbx_seq_one_letter_code
_entity_poly.pdbx_strand_id
1 'polypeptide(L)' 'QRGILELRFPYAGKFLFHAHKTEFAELGWLGFFEVED' A
#
# COMPACT_ATOMS: atom_id res chain seq x y z
N GLN A 1 1.64 17.04 -2.85
CA GLN A 1 0.39 17.33 -2.10
C GLN A 1 0.33 16.40 -0.90
N ARG A 2 -0.30 16.79 0.21
CA ARG A 2 -0.52 15.90 1.37
C ARG A 2 -1.99 15.52 1.42
N GLY A 3 -2.28 14.25 1.65
CA GLY A 3 -3.62 13.72 1.84
C GLY A 3 -3.62 12.65 2.92
N ILE A 4 -4.75 12.48 3.59
CA ILE A 4 -4.99 11.44 4.59
C ILE A 4 -6.05 10.50 4.02
N LEU A 5 -5.86 9.19 4.20
CA LEU A 5 -6.80 8.15 3.78
C LEU A 5 -7.29 7.41 5.02
N GLU A 6 -8.60 7.18 5.11
CA GLU A 6 -9.22 6.37 6.15
C GLU A 6 -9.75 5.08 5.52
N LEU A 7 -9.32 3.93 6.04
CA LEU A 7 -9.59 2.60 5.47
C LEU A 7 -9.90 1.60 6.59
N ARG A 8 -10.66 0.55 6.26
CA ARG A 8 -10.83 -0.64 7.10
C ARG A 8 -10.50 -1.87 6.28
N PHE A 9 -9.70 -2.75 6.86
CA PHE A 9 -9.29 -3.99 6.20
C PHE A 9 -10.22 -5.13 6.63
N PRO A 10 -10.79 -5.88 5.69
CA PRO A 10 -11.72 -6.97 6.01
C PRO A 10 -11.02 -8.23 6.54
N TYR A 11 -9.70 -8.35 6.35
CA TYR A 11 -8.92 -9.53 6.69
C TYR A 11 -7.54 -9.11 7.23
N ALA A 12 -7.02 -9.86 8.21
CA ALA A 12 -5.62 -9.78 8.64
C ALA A 12 -4.67 -10.34 7.58
N GLY A 13 -3.42 -9.91 7.62
CA GLY A 13 -2.34 -10.41 6.77
C GLY A 13 -1.48 -9.31 6.14
N LYS A 14 -0.57 -9.76 5.26
CA LYS A 14 0.38 -8.90 4.56
C LYS A 14 -0.23 -8.25 3.32
N PHE A 15 -0.27 -6.93 3.29
CA PHE A 15 -0.72 -6.13 2.15
C PHE A 15 0.45 -5.45 1.44
N LEU A 16 0.28 -5.21 0.14
CA LEU A 16 1.21 -4.45 -0.69
C LEU A 16 0.53 -3.14 -1.12
N PHE A 17 1.27 -2.04 -1.05
CA PHE A 17 0.95 -0.83 -1.81
C PHE A 17 2.06 -0.56 -2.83
N HIS A 18 1.71 0.03 -3.96
CA HIS A 18 2.66 0.42 -4.99
C HIS A 18 2.16 1.67 -5.73
N ALA A 19 3.08 2.38 -6.37
CA ALA A 19 2.70 3.44 -7.30
C ALA A 19 1.89 2.84 -8.48
N HIS A 20 0.73 3.41 -8.79
CA HIS A 20 -0.11 2.93 -9.90
C HIS A 20 0.55 3.13 -11.28
N LYS A 21 1.48 4.08 -11.40
CA LYS A 21 2.28 4.28 -12.62
C LYS A 21 3.39 3.23 -12.68
N THR A 22 3.38 2.44 -13.74
CA THR A 22 4.30 1.31 -13.96
C THR A 22 5.77 1.70 -13.80
N GLU A 23 6.19 2.81 -14.41
CA GLU A 23 7.57 3.31 -14.33
C GLU A 23 8.08 3.45 -12.89
N PHE A 24 7.24 3.94 -11.96
CA PHE A 24 7.65 4.09 -10.56
C PHE A 24 7.60 2.77 -9.79
N ALA A 25 6.64 1.89 -10.11
CA ALA A 25 6.60 0.55 -9.51
C ALA A 25 7.86 -0.26 -9.88
N GLU A 26 8.32 -0.17 -11.13
CA GLU A 26 9.56 -0.81 -11.61
C GLU A 26 10.81 -0.24 -10.94
N LEU A 27 10.79 1.05 -10.58
CA LEU A 27 11.84 1.69 -9.77
C LEU A 27 11.75 1.35 -8.27
N GLY A 28 10.83 0.46 -7.87
CA GLY A 28 10.71 -0.04 -6.50
C GLY A 28 9.87 0.82 -5.58
N TRP A 29 9.01 1.71 -6.10
CA TRP A 29 8.08 2.50 -5.29
C TRP A 29 6.89 1.65 -4.84
N LEU A 30 7.21 0.76 -3.91
CA LEU A 30 6.33 -0.24 -3.34
C LEU A 30 6.68 -0.43 -1.87
N GLY A 31 5.74 -0.94 -1.10
CA GLY A 31 5.93 -1.25 0.30
C GLY A 31 4.90 -2.25 0.78
N PHE A 32 5.26 -2.95 1.85
CA PHE A 32 4.36 -3.89 2.50
C PHE A 32 4.05 -3.42 3.91
N PHE A 33 2.87 -3.79 4.39
CA PHE A 33 2.49 -3.65 5.78
C PHE A 33 1.67 -4.85 6.22
N GLU A 34 1.70 -5.16 7.51
CA GLU A 34 0.90 -6.21 8.13
C GLU A 34 -0.35 -5.60 8.74
N VAL A 35 -1.49 -6.24 8.53
CA VAL A 35 -2.74 -5.97 9.26
C VAL A 35 -2.92 -7.09 10.26
N GLU A 36 -3.01 -6.76 11.54
CA GLU A 36 -3.28 -7.71 12.63
C GLU A 36 -4.73 -7.56 13.11
N ASP A 37 -5.25 -8.60 13.77
CA ASP A 37 -6.61 -8.62 14.36
C ASP A 37 -6.74 -7.70 15.59
#